data_AF-A0A7K1J7Y5-F1
#
_entry.id   AF-A0A7K1J7Y5-F1
#
_cell.length_a   1.000
_cell.length_b   1.000
_cell.length_c   1.000
_cell.angle_alpha   90.00
_cell.angle_beta   90.00
_cell.angle_gamma   90.00
#
_symmetry.space_group_name_H-M   'P 1'
#
loop_
_entity.id
_entity.type
_entity.pdbx_description
1 polymer ?
#
loop_
_entity_poly.entity_id
_entity_poly.type
_entity_poly.pdbx_seq_one_letter_code
_entity_poly.pdbx_strand_id
1 'polypeptide(L)' 'MKSAEFYKLRSRVANMTRHRPADDAELLDTRKQLQELILIDSINAAVAKASPLSEDVRQRVIGLLSAA' A
#
# COMPACT_ATOMS: atom_id res chain seq x y z
N MET A 1 -7.54 -11.09 2.44
CA MET A 1 -6.99 -11.88 1.31
C MET A 1 -6.42 -10.90 0.30
N LYS A 2 -5.24 -11.15 -0.28
CA LYS A 2 -4.63 -10.23 -1.26
C LYS A 2 -5.44 -10.19 -2.56
N SER A 3 -5.43 -9.05 -3.27
CA SER A 3 -6.16 -8.89 -4.54
C SER A 3 -5.55 -9.76 -5.65
N ALA A 4 -6.35 -10.12 -6.67
CA ALA A 4 -5.85 -10.84 -7.85
C ALA A 4 -4.75 -10.03 -8.58
N GLU A 5 -4.89 -8.71 -8.58
CA GLU A 5 -3.91 -7.78 -9.13
C GLU A 5 -2.56 -7.83 -8.40
N PHE A 6 -2.56 -7.96 -7.07
CA PHE A 6 -1.33 -8.14 -6.30
C PHE A 6 -0.56 -9.38 -6.76
N TYR A 7 -1.24 -10.52 -6.96
CA TYR A 7 -0.59 -11.74 -7.43
C TYR A 7 -0.05 -11.60 -8.86
N LYS A 8 -0.77 -10.88 -9.73
CA LYS A 8 -0.35 -10.59 -11.10
C LYS A 8 0.90 -9.69 -11.13
N LEU A 9 0.92 -8.60 -10.36
CA LEU A 9 2.09 -7.72 -10.29
C LEU A 9 3.28 -8.43 -9.66
N ARG A 10 3.05 -9.24 -8.62
CA ARG A 10 4.10 -10.05 -7.99
C ARG A 10 4.75 -11.03 -8.98
N SER A 11 3.94 -11.74 -9.78
CA SER A 11 4.49 -12.66 -10.80
C SER A 11 5.24 -11.90 -11.90
N ARG A 12 4.71 -10.73 -12.32
CA ARG A 12 5.36 -9.86 -13.30
C ARG A 12 6.72 -9.35 -12.82
N VAL A 13 6.81 -8.81 -11.59
CA VAL A 13 8.09 -8.37 -11.00
C VAL A 13 9.09 -9.53 -10.92
N ALA A 14 8.65 -10.72 -10.48
CA ALA A 14 9.52 -11.89 -10.38
C ALA A 14 10.07 -12.33 -11.74
N ASN A 15 9.24 -12.26 -12.80
CA ASN A 15 9.66 -12.54 -14.17
C ASN A 15 10.64 -11.46 -14.68
N MET A 16 10.27 -10.18 -14.59
CA MET A 16 11.09 -9.07 -15.08
C MET A 16 12.45 -9.00 -14.38
N THR A 17 12.51 -9.26 -13.08
CA THR A 17 13.78 -9.24 -12.31
C THR A 17 14.79 -10.29 -12.81
N ARG A 18 14.34 -11.36 -13.49
CA ARG A 18 15.24 -12.38 -14.07
C ARG A 18 15.84 -11.96 -15.42
N HIS A 19 15.18 -11.05 -16.13
CA HIS A 19 15.51 -10.73 -17.52
C HIS A 19 15.88 -9.27 -17.75
N ARG A 20 15.66 -8.40 -16.77
CA ARG A 20 15.89 -6.96 -16.87
C ARG A 20 16.87 -6.47 -15.80
N PRO A 21 17.67 -5.43 -16.12
CA PRO A 21 18.54 -4.81 -15.15
C PRO A 21 17.72 -4.07 -14.09
N ALA A 22 18.35 -3.81 -12.93
CA ALA A 22 17.65 -3.30 -11.76
C ALA A 22 17.13 -1.86 -11.91
N ASP A 23 17.71 -1.10 -12.83
CA ASP A 23 17.40 0.29 -13.18
C ASP A 23 16.41 0.43 -14.34
N ASP A 24 15.94 -0.69 -14.91
CA ASP A 24 14.91 -0.69 -15.95
C ASP A 24 13.65 0.05 -15.48
N ALA A 25 13.24 1.06 -16.25
CA ALA A 25 12.14 1.96 -15.88
C ALA A 25 10.81 1.21 -15.66
N GLU A 26 10.53 0.20 -16.50
CA GLU A 26 9.30 -0.59 -16.39
C GLU A 26 9.33 -1.51 -15.14
N LEU A 27 10.49 -2.08 -14.81
CA LEU A 27 10.67 -2.87 -13.59
C LEU A 27 10.49 -2.01 -12.33
N LEU A 28 11.05 -0.79 -12.34
CA LEU A 28 10.89 0.16 -11.23
C LEU A 28 9.43 0.57 -11.05
N ASP A 29 8.73 0.88 -12.14
CA ASP A 29 7.32 1.24 -12.11
C ASP A 29 6.45 0.07 -11.59
N THR A 30 6.67 -1.14 -12.11
CA THR A 30 5.94 -2.33 -11.65
C THR A 30 6.20 -2.63 -10.17
N ARG A 31 7.42 -2.37 -9.67
CA ARG A 31 7.74 -2.49 -8.23
C ARG A 31 7.00 -1.46 -7.39
N LYS A 32 6.91 -0.21 -7.86
CA LYS A 32 6.15 0.85 -7.17
C LYS A 32 4.66 0.47 -7.06
N GLN A 33 4.04 0.05 -8.14
CA GLN A 33 2.64 -0.40 -8.15
C GLN A 33 2.40 -1.56 -7.17
N LEU A 34 3.31 -2.54 -7.14
CA LEU A 34 3.21 -3.66 -6.18
C LEU A 34 3.29 -3.15 -4.73
N GLN A 35 4.16 -2.18 -4.47
CA GLN A 35 4.33 -1.61 -3.14
C GLN A 35 3.13 -0.76 -2.70
N GLU A 36 2.50 -0.04 -3.62
CA GLU A 36 1.24 0.68 -3.37
C GLU A 36 0.13 -0.28 -2.93
N LEU A 37 -0.03 -1.42 -3.61
CA LEU A 37 -1.01 -2.43 -3.20
C LEU A 37 -0.72 -3.01 -1.82
N ILE A 38 0.56 -3.19 -1.47
CA ILE A 38 0.96 -3.63 -0.12
C ILE A 38 0.53 -2.60 0.92
N LEU A 39 0.78 -1.30 0.65
CA LEU A 39 0.42 -0.22 1.57
C LEU A 39 -1.09 -0.11 1.75
N ILE A 40 -1.86 -0.15 0.66
CA ILE A 40 -3.33 -0.12 0.72
C ILE A 40 -3.86 -1.24 1.62
N ASP A 41 -3.38 -2.48 1.44
CA ASP A 41 -3.80 -3.60 2.27
C ASP A 41 -3.39 -3.44 3.73
N SER A 42 -2.19 -2.91 3.99
CA SER A 42 -1.71 -2.65 5.36
C SER A 42 -2.57 -1.58 6.04
N ILE A 43 -2.94 -0.52 5.33
CA ILE A 43 -3.84 0.53 5.82
C ILE A 43 -5.21 -0.07 6.11
N ASN A 44 -5.77 -0.85 5.18
CA ASN A 44 -7.06 -1.51 5.38
C ASN A 44 -7.06 -2.45 6.59
N ALA A 45 -6.00 -3.24 6.76
CA ALA A 45 -5.85 -4.12 7.92
C ALA A 45 -5.71 -3.33 9.23
N ALA A 46 -4.96 -2.23 9.21
CA ALA A 46 -4.80 -1.35 10.37
C ALA A 46 -6.14 -0.70 10.76
N VAL A 47 -6.89 -0.18 9.78
CA VAL A 47 -8.22 0.42 10.00
C VAL A 47 -9.22 -0.62 10.50
N ALA A 48 -9.23 -1.83 9.91
CA ALA A 48 -10.13 -2.90 10.34
C ALA A 48 -9.83 -3.42 11.76
N LYS A 49 -8.56 -3.38 12.18
CA LYS A 49 -8.13 -3.77 13.53
C LYS A 49 -8.28 -2.64 14.55
N ALA A 50 -8.21 -1.39 14.11
CA ALA A 50 -8.34 -0.25 15.00
C ALA A 50 -9.70 -0.31 15.70
N SER A 51 -9.69 -0.15 17.02
CA SER A 51 -10.92 0.09 17.76
C SER A 51 -11.62 1.32 17.17
N PRO A 52 -12.96 1.37 17.17
CA PRO A 52 -13.68 2.58 16.78
C PRO A 52 -13.08 3.76 17.53
N LEU A 53 -12.71 4.81 16.80
CA LEU A 53 -12.16 6.01 17.43
C LEU A 53 -13.19 6.49 18.46
N SER A 54 -12.77 6.55 19.73
CA SER A 54 -13.59 7.24 20.72
C SER A 54 -13.77 8.69 20.29
N GLU A 55 -14.85 9.31 20.74
CA GLU A 55 -15.15 10.69 20.37
C GLU A 55 -13.98 11.62 20.70
N ASP A 56 -13.30 11.42 21.83
CA ASP A 56 -12.12 12.19 22.22
C ASP A 56 -10.95 12.06 21.24
N VAL A 57 -10.69 10.84 20.74
CA VAL A 57 -9.60 10.61 19.78
C VAL A 57 -9.97 11.18 18.41
N ARG A 58 -11.24 11.06 18.01
CA ARG A 58 -11.77 11.66 16.77
C ARG A 58 -11.62 13.19 16.79
N GLN A 59 -12.03 13.84 17.88
CA GLN A 59 -11.91 15.30 18.03
C GLN A 59 -10.45 15.77 18.00
N ARG A 60 -9.52 15.03 18.62
CA ARG A 60 -8.08 15.31 18.51
C ARG A 60 -7.56 15.22 17.08
N VAL A 61 -7.93 14.17 16.35
CA VAL A 61 -7.51 14.00 14.95
C VAL A 61 -8.05 15.13 14.07
N ILE A 62 -9.34 15.50 14.24
CA ILE A 62 -9.94 16.64 13.53
C ILE A 62 -9.19 17.95 13.83
N GLY A 63 -8.87 18.20 15.11
CA GLY A 63 -8.11 19.39 15.50
C GLY A 63 -6.73 19.46 14.85
N LEU A 64 -6.01 18.32 14.76
CA LEU A 64 -4.71 18.25 14.10
C LEU A 64 -4.79 18.46 12.59
N LEU A 65 -5.83 17.92 11.93
CA LEU A 65 -6.02 18.05 10.49
C LEU A 65 -6.55 19.43 10.07
N SER A 66 -7.24 20.14 10.96
CA SER A 66 -7.80 21.48 10.67
C SER A 66 -6.78 22.60 10.88
N ALA A 67 -5.67 22.31 11.57
CA ALA A 67 -4.59 23.24 11.85
C ALA A 67 -3.42 23.16 10.83
N ALA A 68 -3.50 22.21 9.88
CA ALA A 68 -2.56 22.00 8.79
C ALA A 68 -3.11 22.58 7.48
#